data_AF-A0A1V0AEJ0-F1
#
_entry.id   AF-A0A1V0AEJ0-F1
#
_cell.length_a   1.000
_cell.length_b   1.000
_cell.length_c   1.000
_cell.angle_alpha   90.00
_cell.angle_beta   90.00
_cell.angle_gamma   90.00
#
_symmetry.space_group_name_H-M   'P 1'
#
loop_
_entity.id
_entity.type
_entity.pdbx_description
1 polymer ?
#
loop_
_entity_poly.entity_id
_entity_poly.type
_entity_poly.pdbx_seq_one_letter_code
_entity_poly.pdbx_strand_id
1 'polypeptide(L)'
;MTQPALGAALESGVSLLRGLTRRRSAVDDARRAAATWAAAHPSLAAQLVSNPRPGSPIVDYDLLIDDPEGGTIMLGVQPDDGTSWLVDHSTHWAAGNLLSVDGMQISVPEAMLMLRSLTRAGLSPQEELVRFCVLRGAAAKEEVDLDDVQAAADAFRRRHGLLTGEAMRKWLERMGMSAEAFHDHMVTNAKDQRFRTRKRAELAPEYLSRHRDRFARVWAVWAVSGEPVDPAELDGSLGDRWDVRVSRVRAWSGELPEPLRAVPAGGEAGPVPFEDGHLTGAVLKREDAVADADTLAAAGTAAFDDWLAEAAERARVTWHWL
;
A
#
# COMPACT_ATOMS: atom_id res chain seq x y z
N MET A 1 39.84 27.12 -3.38
CA MET A 1 39.44 26.26 -2.26
C MET A 1 39.79 24.84 -2.64
N THR A 2 40.80 24.26 -1.99
CA THR A 2 41.22 22.88 -2.23
C THR A 2 40.12 21.97 -1.70
N GLN A 3 39.56 21.12 -2.56
CA GLN A 3 38.56 20.13 -2.17
C GLN A 3 39.17 19.30 -1.02
N PRO A 4 38.54 19.20 0.16
CA PRO A 4 39.05 18.34 1.21
C PRO A 4 39.16 16.93 0.62
N ALA A 5 40.35 16.34 0.68
CA ALA A 5 40.56 15.01 0.14
C ALA A 5 39.63 14.06 0.87
N LEU A 6 38.73 13.39 0.14
CA LEU A 6 37.74 12.44 0.67
C LEU A 6 38.37 11.52 1.73
N GLY A 7 39.59 11.04 1.52
CA GLY A 7 40.33 10.22 2.49
C GLY A 7 40.48 10.85 3.88
N ALA A 8 40.81 12.15 3.99
CA ALA A 8 40.93 12.83 5.28
C ALA A 8 39.57 13.00 5.96
N ALA A 9 38.51 13.24 5.17
CA ALA A 9 37.15 13.27 5.70
C ALA A 9 36.75 11.88 6.24
N LEU A 10 36.98 10.80 5.49
CA LEU A 10 36.68 9.43 5.94
C LEU A 10 37.44 9.07 7.22
N GLU A 11 38.74 9.41 7.33
CA GLU A 11 39.54 9.19 8.53
C GLU A 11 38.97 9.94 9.75
N SER A 12 38.58 11.21 9.56
CA SER A 12 37.95 12.00 10.62
C SER A 12 36.57 11.47 10.99
N GLY A 13 35.81 10.93 10.03
CA GLY A 13 34.52 10.26 10.24
C GLY A 13 34.65 8.98 11.06
N VAL A 14 35.68 8.16 10.81
CA VAL A 14 36.00 7.00 11.65
C VAL A 14 36.36 7.44 13.08
N SER A 15 37.11 8.54 13.22
CA SER A 15 37.48 9.10 14.52
C SER A 15 36.27 9.62 15.29
N LEU A 16 35.32 10.27 14.60
CA LEU A 16 34.02 10.63 15.14
C LEU A 16 33.31 9.39 15.68
N LEU A 17 33.10 8.37 14.85
CA LEU A 17 32.35 7.16 15.22
C LEU A 17 32.96 6.42 16.41
N ARG A 18 34.30 6.37 16.51
CA ARG A 18 35.03 5.80 17.67
C ARG A 18 34.81 6.59 18.96
N GLY A 19 34.56 7.90 18.87
CA GLY A 19 34.31 8.77 20.01
C GLY A 19 32.85 8.77 20.50
N LEU A 20 31.91 8.21 19.74
CA LEU A 20 30.50 8.23 20.11
C LEU A 20 30.18 7.26 21.26
N THR A 21 29.40 7.73 22.23
CA THR A 21 28.89 6.88 23.32
C THR A 21 27.75 5.99 22.83
N ARG A 22 27.91 4.67 22.98
CA ARG A 22 26.95 3.64 22.54
C ARG A 22 25.89 3.34 23.59
N ARG A 23 25.14 4.36 24.02
CA ARG A 23 24.00 4.22 24.93
C ARG A 23 22.78 4.90 24.33
N ARG A 24 21.59 4.32 24.53
CA ARG A 24 20.32 4.91 24.07
C ARG A 24 20.12 6.35 24.54
N SER A 25 20.52 6.65 25.77
CA SER A 25 20.43 8.00 26.33
C SER A 25 21.39 9.01 25.68
N ALA A 26 22.38 8.57 24.89
CA ALA A 26 23.41 9.40 24.28
C ALA A 26 23.17 9.66 22.78
N VAL A 27 22.06 9.19 22.21
CA VAL A 27 21.77 9.32 20.77
C VAL A 27 21.70 10.79 20.33
N ASP A 28 21.10 11.66 21.15
CA ASP A 28 21.01 13.09 20.81
C ASP A 28 22.38 13.79 20.87
N ASP A 29 23.26 13.38 21.80
CA ASP A 29 24.65 13.85 21.84
C ASP A 29 25.40 13.40 20.60
N ALA A 30 25.24 12.14 20.20
CA ALA A 30 25.86 11.59 19.00
C ALA A 30 25.42 12.32 17.73
N ARG A 31 24.12 12.60 17.60
CA ARG A 31 23.57 13.40 16.48
C ARG A 31 24.15 14.81 16.45
N ARG A 32 24.30 15.48 17.60
CA ARG A 32 24.95 16.79 17.68
C ARG A 32 26.42 16.75 17.25
N ALA A 33 27.15 15.72 17.69
CA ALA A 33 28.54 15.53 17.30
C ALA A 33 28.68 15.31 15.78
N ALA A 34 27.82 14.48 15.19
CA ALA A 34 27.81 14.25 13.76
C ALA A 34 27.37 15.47 12.95
N ALA A 35 26.39 16.25 13.42
CA ALA A 35 26.00 17.51 12.78
C ALA A 35 27.14 18.53 12.78
N THR A 36 27.90 18.60 13.88
CA THR A 36 29.10 19.45 13.99
C THR A 36 30.17 18.99 13.00
N TRP A 37 30.38 17.68 12.89
CA TRP A 37 31.31 17.09 11.93
C TRP A 37 30.88 17.37 10.47
N ALA A 38 29.59 17.22 10.15
CA ALA A 38 29.05 17.50 8.82
C ALA A 38 29.17 18.99 8.44
N ALA A 39 28.98 19.90 9.39
CA ALA A 39 29.18 21.33 9.18
C ALA A 39 30.64 21.68 8.84
N ALA A 40 31.62 20.89 9.31
CA ALA A 40 33.02 21.02 8.93
C ALA A 40 33.34 20.42 7.55
N HIS A 41 32.44 19.61 6.98
CA HIS A 41 32.59 18.94 5.69
C HIS A 41 31.39 19.20 4.76
N PRO A 42 31.07 20.47 4.43
CA PRO A 42 29.82 20.82 3.74
C PRO A 42 29.70 20.27 2.32
N SER A 43 30.80 19.84 1.71
CA SER A 43 30.80 19.20 0.39
C SER A 43 30.35 17.73 0.41
N LEU A 44 30.26 17.13 1.60
CA LEU A 44 29.92 15.74 1.81
C LEU A 44 28.59 15.74 2.57
N ALA A 45 27.48 15.51 1.88
CA ALA A 45 26.17 15.49 2.54
C ALA A 45 26.13 14.27 3.46
N ALA A 46 26.35 14.50 4.76
CA ALA A 46 26.57 13.44 5.72
C ALA A 46 25.47 13.35 6.76
N GLN A 47 25.09 12.11 7.08
CA GLN A 47 24.02 11.81 8.02
C GLN A 47 24.45 10.69 8.97
N LEU A 48 24.18 10.88 10.27
CA LEU A 48 24.33 9.82 11.26
C LEU A 48 23.06 8.97 11.33
N VAL A 49 23.21 7.68 11.10
CA VAL A 49 22.18 6.67 11.32
C VAL A 49 22.44 6.03 12.68
N SER A 50 21.42 6.03 13.54
CA SER A 50 21.47 5.39 14.85
C SER A 50 20.75 4.05 14.81
N ASN A 51 21.43 3.00 15.26
CA ASN A 51 21.00 1.62 15.19
C ASN A 51 20.89 1.01 16.61
N PRO A 52 19.79 1.24 17.34
CA PRO A 52 19.61 0.68 18.68
C PRO A 52 19.40 -0.83 18.64
N ARG A 53 20.22 -1.59 19.40
CA ARG A 53 20.05 -3.05 19.51
C ARG A 53 18.79 -3.39 20.32
N PRO A 54 17.90 -4.29 19.86
CA PRO A 54 16.72 -4.71 20.63
C PRO A 54 17.10 -5.32 21.97
N GLY A 55 16.34 -5.02 23.03
CA GLY A 55 16.58 -5.54 24.38
C GLY A 55 17.91 -5.10 25.01
N SER A 56 18.67 -4.24 24.34
CA SER A 56 19.99 -3.80 24.78
C SER A 56 20.04 -2.28 24.93
N PRO A 57 20.77 -1.77 25.94
CA PRO A 57 21.04 -0.34 26.07
C PRO A 57 22.01 0.19 25.00
N ILE A 58 22.62 -0.71 24.21
CA ILE A 58 23.63 -0.39 23.20
C ILE A 58 22.99 0.17 21.94
N VAL A 59 23.65 1.17 21.36
CA VAL A 59 23.31 1.77 20.06
C VAL A 59 24.56 1.78 19.20
N ASP A 60 24.44 1.23 18.00
CA ASP A 60 25.46 1.34 16.96
C ASP A 60 25.19 2.58 16.09
N TYR A 61 26.24 3.08 15.45
CA TYR A 61 26.14 4.27 14.61
C TYR A 61 26.84 4.03 13.29
N ASP A 62 26.18 4.43 12.21
CA ASP A 62 26.74 4.47 10.87
C ASP A 62 26.73 5.91 10.38
N LEU A 63 27.81 6.33 9.72
CA LEU A 63 27.89 7.62 9.07
C LEU A 63 27.73 7.39 7.56
N LEU A 64 26.60 7.86 7.03
CA LEU A 64 26.35 7.91 5.59
C LEU A 64 26.93 9.21 5.04
N ILE A 65 27.66 9.10 3.94
CA ILE A 65 28.35 10.21 3.30
C ILE A 65 28.06 10.13 1.80
N ASP A 66 27.36 11.13 1.27
CA ASP A 66 27.18 11.24 -0.18
C ASP A 66 28.46 11.82 -0.82
N ASP A 67 29.01 11.07 -1.78
CA ASP A 67 30.18 11.49 -2.54
C ASP A 67 29.73 12.28 -3.79
N PRO A 68 30.20 13.53 -3.98
CA PRO A 68 29.93 14.30 -5.19
C PRO A 68 30.36 13.63 -6.49
N GLU A 69 31.35 12.73 -6.44
CA GLU A 69 31.82 11.96 -7.61
C GLU A 69 30.91 10.73 -7.91
N GLY A 70 29.98 10.41 -7.01
CA GLY A 70 28.92 9.44 -7.21
C GLY A 70 28.87 8.35 -6.14
N GLY A 71 27.66 8.12 -5.62
CA GLY A 71 27.36 7.05 -4.66
C GLY A 71 27.33 7.52 -3.19
N THR A 72 26.96 6.58 -2.32
CA THR A 72 26.89 6.80 -0.87
C THR A 72 27.89 5.86 -0.19
N ILE A 73 28.77 6.43 0.62
CA ILE A 73 29.74 5.71 1.44
C ILE A 73 29.14 5.53 2.84
N MET A 74 29.11 4.29 3.32
CA MET A 74 28.74 3.97 4.70
C MET A 74 29.99 3.66 5.51
N LEU A 75 30.21 4.42 6.59
CA LEU A 75 31.23 4.12 7.58
C LEU A 75 30.58 3.56 8.84
N GLY A 76 30.96 2.34 9.20
CA GLY A 76 30.59 1.70 10.47
C GLY A 76 31.84 1.38 11.27
N VAL A 77 31.77 1.53 12.59
CA VAL A 77 32.82 1.06 13.51
C VAL A 77 32.18 0.07 14.46
N GLN A 78 32.75 -1.12 14.62
CA GLN A 78 32.36 -2.07 15.66
C GLN A 78 33.38 -2.02 16.79
N PRO A 79 32.97 -2.09 18.08
CA PRO A 79 33.92 -2.30 19.15
C PRO A 79 34.47 -3.72 19.03
N ASP A 80 35.71 -3.94 19.47
CA ASP A 80 36.25 -5.29 19.59
C ASP A 80 35.59 -5.98 20.79
N ASP A 81 34.41 -6.56 20.57
CA ASP A 81 33.62 -7.28 21.57
C ASP A 81 33.66 -8.81 21.37
N GLY A 82 34.53 -9.28 20.47
CA GLY A 82 34.69 -10.70 20.14
C GLY A 82 33.59 -11.25 19.20
N THR A 83 32.61 -10.45 18.78
CA THR A 83 31.56 -10.88 17.85
C THR A 83 31.96 -10.53 16.42
N SER A 84 32.00 -11.52 15.53
CA SER A 84 32.29 -11.27 14.11
C SER A 84 31.26 -10.30 13.52
N TRP A 85 31.73 -9.28 12.80
CA TRP A 85 30.90 -8.31 12.07
C TRP A 85 29.80 -8.99 11.25
N LEU A 86 30.14 -10.11 10.60
CA LEU A 86 29.18 -10.91 9.82
C LEU A 86 28.03 -11.45 10.67
N VAL A 87 28.28 -11.83 11.92
CA VAL A 87 27.23 -12.36 12.81
C VAL A 87 26.34 -11.23 13.33
N ASP A 88 26.94 -10.13 13.79
CA ASP A 88 26.20 -8.98 14.33
C ASP A 88 25.36 -8.25 13.25
N HIS A 89 25.82 -8.24 11.99
CA HIS A 89 25.13 -7.57 10.87
C HIS A 89 24.37 -8.52 9.93
N SER A 90 24.52 -9.84 10.04
CA SER A 90 23.67 -10.80 9.30
C SER A 90 22.20 -10.78 9.75
N THR A 91 21.94 -10.27 10.95
CA THR A 91 20.60 -10.10 11.49
C THR A 91 20.44 -8.69 12.07
N HIS A 92 20.57 -7.66 11.24
CA HIS A 92 20.08 -6.34 11.62
C HIS A 92 18.60 -6.49 12.02
N TRP A 93 18.16 -5.93 13.16
CA TRP A 93 16.76 -6.07 13.60
C TRP A 93 15.76 -5.47 12.59
N ALA A 94 16.24 -4.51 11.79
CA ALA A 94 15.54 -3.97 10.63
C ALA A 94 15.69 -4.82 9.37
N ALA A 95 16.64 -5.77 9.28
CA ALA A 95 16.70 -6.74 8.17
C ALA A 95 15.46 -7.65 8.14
N GLY A 96 14.73 -7.75 9.25
CA GLY A 96 13.42 -8.39 9.31
C GLY A 96 12.26 -7.47 8.92
N ASN A 97 12.41 -6.15 9.00
CA ASN A 97 11.35 -5.15 8.83
C ASN A 97 11.50 -4.38 7.52
N LEU A 98 10.44 -4.31 6.72
CA LEU A 98 10.45 -3.55 5.47
C LEU A 98 10.15 -2.07 5.71
N LEU A 99 9.12 -1.79 6.51
CA LEU A 99 8.66 -0.42 6.76
C LEU A 99 7.97 -0.28 8.12
N SER A 100 7.82 0.97 8.57
CA SER A 100 6.94 1.34 9.66
C SER A 100 6.03 2.50 9.29
N VAL A 101 4.76 2.41 9.69
CA VAL A 101 3.72 3.41 9.45
C VAL A 101 3.04 3.71 10.78
N ASP A 102 3.18 4.94 11.27
CA ASP A 102 2.63 5.38 12.57
C ASP A 102 2.97 4.46 13.75
N GLY A 103 4.17 3.86 13.71
CA GLY A 103 4.67 2.95 14.74
C GLY A 103 4.30 1.47 14.53
N MET A 104 3.42 1.14 13.57
CA MET A 104 3.19 -0.23 13.14
C MET A 104 4.35 -0.68 12.23
N GLN A 105 5.00 -1.79 12.55
CA GLN A 105 6.09 -2.35 11.75
C GLN A 105 5.57 -3.50 10.89
N ILE A 106 6.02 -3.58 9.65
CA ILE A 106 5.76 -4.71 8.75
C ILE A 106 7.07 -5.42 8.45
N SER A 107 7.06 -6.73 8.62
CA SER A 107 8.21 -7.57 8.29
C SER A 107 8.37 -7.80 6.78
N VAL A 108 9.57 -8.09 6.29
CA VAL A 108 9.79 -8.46 4.88
C VAL A 108 8.95 -9.69 4.48
N PRO A 109 8.89 -10.79 5.27
CA PRO A 109 8.02 -11.92 4.96
C PRO A 109 6.54 -11.55 4.89
N GLU A 110 6.06 -10.71 5.82
CA GLU A 110 4.67 -10.23 5.83
C GLU A 110 4.36 -9.38 4.60
N ALA A 111 5.23 -8.42 4.27
CA ALA A 111 5.09 -7.61 3.06
C ALA A 111 5.06 -8.48 1.79
N MET A 112 5.92 -9.49 1.69
CA MET A 112 5.95 -10.40 0.54
C MET A 112 4.67 -11.25 0.42
N LEU A 113 4.11 -11.69 1.54
CA LEU A 113 2.81 -12.38 1.57
C LEU A 113 1.70 -11.44 1.09
N MET A 114 1.72 -10.20 1.55
CA MET A 114 0.75 -9.20 1.17
C MET A 114 0.84 -8.83 -0.31
N LEU A 115 2.02 -8.53 -0.84
CA LEU A 115 2.20 -8.13 -2.24
C LEU A 115 1.74 -9.21 -3.23
N ARG A 116 1.85 -10.49 -2.86
CA ARG A 116 1.28 -11.60 -3.66
C ARG A 116 -0.24 -11.63 -3.69
N SER A 117 -0.89 -11.00 -2.72
CA SER A 117 -2.35 -10.96 -2.56
C SER A 117 -2.97 -9.62 -2.94
N LEU A 118 -2.18 -8.54 -2.97
CA LEU A 118 -2.69 -7.18 -2.99
C LEU A 118 -2.75 -6.52 -4.36
N THR A 119 -2.20 -7.10 -5.43
CA THR A 119 -2.15 -6.50 -6.78
C THR A 119 -3.47 -5.86 -7.21
N ARG A 120 -3.62 -4.55 -6.94
CA ARG A 120 -4.67 -3.69 -7.46
C ARG A 120 -4.10 -2.96 -8.66
N ALA A 121 -4.87 -2.93 -9.74
CA ALA A 121 -4.50 -2.12 -10.89
C ALA A 121 -4.38 -0.64 -10.46
N GLY A 122 -3.26 -0.01 -10.80
CA GLY A 122 -3.05 1.43 -10.63
C GLY A 122 -2.41 1.88 -9.31
N LEU A 123 -2.02 0.98 -8.40
CA LEU A 123 -1.23 1.33 -7.22
C LEU A 123 0.17 0.73 -7.28
N SER A 124 1.15 1.45 -6.74
CA SER A 124 2.47 0.89 -6.54
C SER A 124 2.46 -0.09 -5.35
N PRO A 125 3.32 -1.13 -5.35
CA PRO A 125 3.52 -2.01 -4.19
C PRO A 125 3.73 -1.25 -2.87
N GLN A 126 4.44 -0.13 -2.91
CA GLN A 126 4.71 0.71 -1.75
C GLN A 126 3.43 1.36 -1.21
N GLU A 127 2.59 1.90 -2.09
CA GLU A 127 1.32 2.52 -1.71
C GLU A 127 0.36 1.49 -1.09
N GLU A 128 0.32 0.28 -1.64
CA GLU A 128 -0.49 -0.82 -1.09
C GLU A 128 -0.06 -1.19 0.33
N LEU A 129 1.25 -1.29 0.58
CA LEU A 129 1.81 -1.59 1.90
C LEU A 129 1.47 -0.50 2.92
N VAL A 130 1.60 0.78 2.54
CA VAL A 130 1.25 1.91 3.43
C VAL A 130 -0.23 1.90 3.76
N ARG A 131 -1.11 1.77 2.75
CA ARG A 131 -2.56 1.70 2.93
C ARG A 131 -2.97 0.52 3.82
N PHE A 132 -2.32 -0.63 3.68
CA PHE A 132 -2.56 -1.75 4.57
C PHE A 132 -2.23 -1.42 6.03
N CYS A 133 -1.08 -0.79 6.28
CA CYS A 133 -0.69 -0.43 7.65
C CYS A 133 -1.66 0.57 8.26
N VAL A 134 -2.10 1.58 7.49
CA VAL A 134 -3.10 2.55 7.94
C VAL A 134 -4.41 1.86 8.30
N LEU A 135 -4.89 0.97 7.44
CA LEU A 135 -6.09 0.16 7.74
C LEU A 135 -5.91 -0.63 9.03
N ARG A 136 -4.83 -1.40 9.14
CA ARG A 136 -4.60 -2.31 10.26
C ARG A 136 -4.41 -1.54 11.57
N GLY A 137 -3.73 -0.40 11.53
CA GLY A 137 -3.60 0.51 12.67
C GLY A 137 -4.94 1.08 13.11
N ALA A 138 -5.79 1.48 12.16
CA ALA A 138 -7.12 2.00 12.46
C ALA A 138 -8.08 0.91 12.99
N ALA A 139 -7.98 -0.31 12.45
CA ALA A 139 -8.80 -1.46 12.83
C ALA A 139 -8.36 -2.14 14.15
N ALA A 140 -7.14 -1.87 14.64
CA ALA A 140 -6.59 -2.53 15.83
C ALA A 140 -7.49 -2.41 17.07
N LYS A 141 -8.21 -1.27 17.17
CA LYS A 141 -9.12 -0.94 18.28
C LYS A 141 -10.51 -1.57 18.14
N GLU A 142 -10.83 -2.20 17.02
CA GLU A 142 -12.10 -2.91 16.89
C GLU A 142 -12.13 -4.10 17.85
N GLU A 143 -13.29 -4.26 18.49
CA GLU A 143 -13.63 -5.46 19.25
C GLU A 143 -14.43 -6.39 18.33
N VAL A 144 -14.05 -7.66 18.32
CA VAL A 144 -14.70 -8.70 17.53
C VAL A 144 -15.10 -9.85 18.44
N ASP A 145 -16.25 -10.43 18.18
CA ASP A 145 -16.72 -11.62 18.89
C ASP A 145 -16.35 -12.91 18.12
N LEU A 146 -16.76 -14.07 18.66
CA LEU A 146 -16.48 -15.35 18.03
C LEU A 146 -17.20 -15.53 16.69
N ASP A 147 -18.36 -14.91 16.50
CA ASP A 147 -19.12 -15.01 15.26
C ASP A 147 -18.43 -14.24 14.13
N ASP A 148 -17.87 -13.07 14.44
CA ASP A 148 -17.04 -12.28 13.52
C ASP A 148 -15.82 -13.09 13.03
N VAL A 149 -15.12 -13.74 13.96
CA VAL A 149 -13.94 -14.56 13.65
C VAL A 149 -14.31 -15.77 12.80
N GLN A 150 -15.44 -16.42 13.12
CA GLN A 150 -15.96 -17.55 12.35
C GLN A 150 -16.36 -17.10 10.93
N ALA A 151 -17.02 -15.95 10.78
CA ALA A 151 -17.39 -15.39 9.48
C ALA A 151 -16.15 -15.07 8.62
N ALA A 152 -15.09 -14.54 9.24
CA ALA A 152 -13.82 -14.30 8.58
C ALA A 152 -13.16 -15.61 8.11
N ALA A 153 -13.14 -16.63 8.97
CA ALA A 153 -12.62 -17.97 8.63
C ALA A 153 -13.41 -18.62 7.48
N ASP A 154 -14.72 -18.49 7.47
CA ASP A 154 -15.60 -19.01 6.43
C ASP A 154 -15.37 -18.34 5.08
N ALA A 155 -15.26 -17.01 5.08
CA ALA A 155 -14.97 -16.24 3.88
C ALA A 155 -13.59 -16.58 3.32
N PHE A 156 -12.59 -16.72 4.18
CA PHE A 156 -11.26 -17.17 3.83
C PHE A 156 -11.30 -18.56 3.18
N ARG A 157 -11.95 -19.53 3.83
CA ARG A 157 -12.07 -20.90 3.33
C ARG A 157 -12.76 -20.96 1.98
N ARG A 158 -13.85 -20.21 1.77
CA ARG A 158 -14.54 -20.14 0.47
C ARG A 158 -13.63 -19.61 -0.63
N ARG A 159 -12.90 -18.52 -0.36
CA ARG A 159 -12.00 -17.89 -1.35
C ARG A 159 -10.85 -18.81 -1.77
N HIS A 160 -10.37 -19.65 -0.86
CA HIS A 160 -9.24 -20.55 -1.09
C HIS A 160 -9.63 -22.00 -1.39
N GLY A 161 -10.94 -22.30 -1.53
CA GLY A 161 -11.42 -23.66 -1.78
C GLY A 161 -11.19 -24.65 -0.61
N LEU A 162 -11.01 -24.14 0.61
CA LEU A 162 -10.70 -24.93 1.82
C LEU A 162 -11.98 -25.39 2.53
N LEU A 163 -12.88 -26.06 1.79
CA LEU A 163 -14.22 -26.41 2.28
C LEU A 163 -14.25 -27.62 3.23
N THR A 164 -13.14 -28.35 3.37
CA THR A 164 -13.02 -29.52 4.25
C THR A 164 -11.92 -29.34 5.28
N GLY A 165 -12.05 -30.02 6.44
CA GLY A 165 -11.01 -30.01 7.47
C GLY A 165 -9.67 -30.57 6.99
N GLU A 166 -9.69 -31.57 6.10
CA GLU A 166 -8.48 -32.12 5.49
C GLU A 166 -7.78 -31.11 4.57
N ALA A 167 -8.54 -30.41 3.71
CA ALA A 167 -8.00 -29.38 2.84
C ALA A 167 -7.39 -28.23 3.66
N MET A 168 -8.07 -27.81 4.74
CA MET A 168 -7.57 -26.80 5.66
C MET A 168 -6.27 -27.22 6.34
N ARG A 169 -6.19 -28.45 6.85
CA ARG A 169 -4.98 -28.97 7.50
C ARG A 169 -3.79 -29.08 6.54
N LYS A 170 -3.99 -29.62 5.34
CA LYS A 170 -2.95 -29.66 4.29
C LYS A 170 -2.48 -28.25 3.91
N TRP A 171 -3.41 -27.28 3.88
CA TRP A 171 -3.08 -25.89 3.63
C TRP A 171 -2.22 -25.31 4.76
N LEU A 172 -2.59 -25.51 6.03
CA LEU A 172 -1.82 -25.07 7.19
C LEU A 172 -0.42 -25.67 7.22
N GLU A 173 -0.29 -26.98 6.98
CA GLU A 173 0.98 -27.69 6.90
C GLU A 173 1.87 -27.10 5.79
N ARG A 174 1.31 -26.87 4.59
CA ARG A 174 2.04 -26.26 3.47
C ARG A 174 2.46 -24.82 3.73
N MET A 175 1.67 -24.07 4.48
CA MET A 175 1.97 -22.68 4.85
C MET A 175 2.85 -22.58 6.11
N GLY A 176 3.17 -23.70 6.77
CA GLY A 176 3.92 -23.71 8.03
C GLY A 176 3.21 -22.97 9.17
N MET A 177 1.87 -22.94 9.15
CA MET A 177 1.05 -22.15 10.08
C MET A 177 0.36 -23.06 11.11
N SER A 178 0.43 -22.70 12.39
CA SER A 178 -0.33 -23.39 13.44
C SER A 178 -1.81 -23.01 13.41
N ALA A 179 -2.68 -23.81 14.04
CA ALA A 179 -4.09 -23.47 14.18
C ALA A 179 -4.32 -22.17 14.98
N GLU A 180 -3.49 -21.94 16.00
CA GLU A 180 -3.49 -20.70 16.79
C GLU A 180 -3.10 -19.49 15.95
N ALA A 181 -1.99 -19.57 15.19
CA ALA A 181 -1.58 -18.50 14.28
C ALA A 181 -2.64 -18.21 13.20
N PHE A 182 -3.34 -19.24 12.72
CA PHE A 182 -4.48 -19.06 11.82
C PHE A 182 -5.65 -18.36 12.51
N HIS A 183 -5.97 -18.74 13.75
CA HIS A 183 -7.01 -18.07 14.55
C HIS A 183 -6.70 -16.58 14.75
N ASP A 184 -5.47 -16.25 15.16
CA ASP A 184 -5.02 -14.85 15.32
C ASP A 184 -5.09 -14.07 14.01
N HIS A 185 -4.76 -14.72 12.89
CA HIS A 185 -4.93 -14.14 11.57
C HIS A 185 -6.41 -13.86 11.25
N MET A 186 -7.32 -14.75 11.62
CA MET A 186 -8.76 -14.55 11.43
C MET A 186 -9.34 -13.46 12.35
N VAL A 187 -8.86 -13.35 13.60
CA VAL A 187 -9.19 -12.24 14.50
C VAL A 187 -8.81 -10.91 13.85
N THR A 188 -7.62 -10.82 13.27
CA THR A 188 -7.18 -9.60 12.61
C THR A 188 -8.03 -9.28 11.37
N ASN A 189 -8.30 -10.28 10.53
CA ASN A 189 -9.17 -10.09 9.36
C ASN A 189 -10.59 -9.68 9.76
N ALA A 190 -11.14 -10.21 10.85
CA ALA A 190 -12.44 -9.84 11.38
C ALA A 190 -12.46 -8.36 11.80
N LYS A 191 -11.42 -7.90 12.52
CA LYS A 191 -11.27 -6.48 12.89
C LYS A 191 -11.23 -5.58 11.66
N ASP A 192 -10.45 -5.94 10.65
CA ASP A 192 -10.35 -5.19 9.40
C ASP A 192 -11.70 -5.10 8.68
N GLN A 193 -12.48 -6.19 8.62
CA GLN A 193 -13.80 -6.19 8.00
C GLN A 193 -14.81 -5.37 8.79
N ARG A 194 -14.80 -5.47 10.12
CA ARG A 194 -15.68 -4.69 11.01
C ARG A 194 -15.39 -3.20 10.88
N PHE A 195 -14.11 -2.82 10.92
CA PHE A 195 -13.68 -1.44 10.70
C PHE A 195 -14.12 -0.92 9.32
N ARG A 196 -13.86 -1.67 8.24
CA ARG A 196 -14.27 -1.30 6.88
C ARG A 196 -15.78 -1.10 6.80
N THR A 197 -16.56 -2.03 7.34
CA THR A 197 -18.02 -1.98 7.29
C THR A 197 -18.56 -0.75 8.02
N ARG A 198 -18.12 -0.55 9.27
CA ARG A 198 -18.51 0.62 10.08
C ARG A 198 -18.10 1.93 9.41
N LYS A 199 -16.84 2.04 8.96
CA LYS A 199 -16.32 3.28 8.36
C LYS A 199 -16.97 3.61 7.03
N ARG A 200 -17.29 2.61 6.20
CA ARG A 200 -18.06 2.80 4.95
C ARG A 200 -19.46 3.32 5.23
N ALA A 201 -20.16 2.73 6.21
CA ALA A 201 -21.50 3.17 6.60
C ALA A 201 -21.49 4.60 7.16
N GLU A 202 -20.46 4.96 7.93
CA GLU A 202 -20.23 6.31 8.47
C GLU A 202 -20.05 7.35 7.34
N LEU A 203 -19.22 7.04 6.33
CA LEU A 203 -18.86 7.99 5.28
C LEU A 203 -19.89 8.09 4.13
N ALA A 204 -20.70 7.03 3.93
CA ALA A 204 -21.56 6.90 2.75
C ALA A 204 -22.56 8.06 2.53
N PRO A 205 -23.33 8.53 3.52
CA PRO A 205 -24.38 9.53 3.28
C PRO A 205 -23.81 10.88 2.82
N GLU A 206 -22.76 11.33 3.49
CA GLU A 206 -22.09 12.60 3.18
C GLU A 206 -21.42 12.53 1.81
N TYR A 207 -20.72 11.43 1.51
CA TYR A 207 -20.09 11.23 0.21
C TYR A 207 -21.11 11.18 -0.94
N LEU A 208 -22.20 10.43 -0.77
CA LEU A 208 -23.28 10.37 -1.76
C LEU A 208 -23.87 11.75 -2.02
N SER A 209 -24.04 12.58 -0.97
CA SER A 209 -24.60 13.92 -1.13
C SER A 209 -23.72 14.84 -2.00
N ARG A 210 -22.40 14.70 -1.92
CA ARG A 210 -21.42 15.50 -2.68
C ARG A 210 -21.15 14.98 -4.09
N HIS A 211 -21.34 13.68 -4.31
CA HIS A 211 -20.96 12.99 -5.54
C HIS A 211 -22.13 12.28 -6.21
N ARG A 212 -23.36 12.83 -6.12
CA ARG A 212 -24.58 12.20 -6.64
C ARG A 212 -24.47 11.81 -8.12
N ASP A 213 -23.77 12.62 -8.90
CA ASP A 213 -23.52 12.41 -10.34
C ASP A 213 -22.79 11.09 -10.64
N ARG A 214 -21.96 10.59 -9.69
CA ARG A 214 -21.24 9.32 -9.81
C ARG A 214 -22.12 8.11 -9.54
N PHE A 215 -23.25 8.28 -8.85
CA PHE A 215 -24.08 7.18 -8.35
C PHE A 215 -25.45 7.07 -9.03
N ALA A 216 -25.67 7.81 -10.12
CA ALA A 216 -26.82 7.56 -10.99
C ALA A 216 -26.75 6.13 -11.55
N ARG A 217 -27.88 5.41 -11.56
CA ARG A 217 -27.95 4.06 -12.18
C ARG A 217 -28.03 4.22 -13.67
N VAL A 218 -27.12 3.57 -14.39
CA VAL A 218 -27.05 3.65 -15.84
C VAL A 218 -27.13 2.26 -16.47
N TRP A 219 -27.97 2.14 -17.48
CA TRP A 219 -27.99 1.02 -18.40
C TRP A 219 -27.33 1.47 -19.68
N ALA A 220 -26.19 0.87 -20.00
CA ALA A 220 -25.40 1.26 -21.15
C ALA A 220 -24.94 0.03 -21.94
N VAL A 221 -24.71 0.25 -23.22
CA VAL A 221 -24.01 -0.68 -24.11
C VAL A 221 -22.85 0.06 -24.75
N TRP A 222 -21.69 -0.57 -24.85
CA TRP A 222 -20.57 -0.02 -25.61
C TRP A 222 -19.70 -1.11 -26.20
N ALA A 223 -19.00 -0.75 -27.26
CA ALA A 223 -17.98 -1.52 -27.91
C ALA A 223 -16.63 -0.81 -27.78
N VAL A 224 -15.57 -1.58 -27.50
CA VAL A 224 -14.19 -1.15 -27.70
C VAL A 224 -13.58 -2.01 -28.82
N SER A 225 -12.97 -1.37 -29.81
CA SER A 225 -12.45 -2.03 -31.02
C SER A 225 -11.23 -1.32 -31.58
N GLY A 226 -10.41 -2.01 -32.39
CA GLY A 226 -9.28 -1.38 -33.05
C GLY A 226 -9.72 -0.33 -34.06
N GLU A 227 -10.79 -0.62 -34.79
CA GLU A 227 -11.39 0.29 -35.78
C GLU A 227 -12.67 0.96 -35.24
N PRO A 228 -13.00 2.19 -35.68
CA PRO A 228 -14.27 2.85 -35.36
C PRO A 228 -15.50 1.99 -35.70
N VAL A 229 -16.48 1.97 -34.80
CA VAL A 229 -17.79 1.34 -34.97
C VAL A 229 -18.85 2.43 -34.96
N ASP A 230 -19.82 2.39 -35.87
CA ASP A 230 -20.95 3.33 -35.86
C ASP A 230 -21.91 2.97 -34.71
N PRO A 231 -22.44 3.94 -33.93
CA PRO A 231 -23.42 3.68 -32.88
C PRO A 231 -24.62 2.82 -33.34
N ALA A 232 -25.07 2.98 -34.59
CA ALA A 232 -26.17 2.20 -35.15
C ALA A 232 -25.86 0.70 -35.24
N GLU A 233 -24.58 0.30 -35.28
CA GLU A 233 -24.14 -1.09 -35.29
C GLU A 233 -24.25 -1.76 -33.90
N LEU A 234 -24.40 -0.99 -32.80
CA LEU A 234 -24.50 -1.53 -31.43
C LEU A 234 -25.80 -2.29 -31.17
N ASP A 235 -26.88 -1.91 -31.86
CA ASP A 235 -28.18 -2.58 -31.79
C ASP A 235 -28.30 -3.75 -32.80
N GLY A 236 -27.31 -3.90 -33.67
CA GLY A 236 -27.29 -4.85 -34.78
C GLY A 236 -26.23 -5.95 -34.68
N SER A 237 -25.94 -6.58 -35.81
CA SER A 237 -24.81 -7.51 -35.93
C SER A 237 -23.55 -6.70 -36.23
N LEU A 238 -22.53 -6.82 -35.38
CA LEU A 238 -21.20 -6.21 -35.57
C LEU A 238 -20.38 -6.84 -36.71
N GLY A 239 -21.03 -7.59 -37.61
CA GLY A 239 -20.43 -8.30 -38.73
C GLY A 239 -19.41 -9.37 -38.30
N ASP A 240 -18.41 -9.58 -39.16
CA ASP A 240 -17.31 -10.52 -38.94
C ASP A 240 -16.14 -9.88 -38.15
N ARG A 241 -16.40 -8.87 -37.29
CA ARG A 241 -15.33 -8.24 -36.49
C ARG A 241 -15.01 -9.11 -35.26
N TRP A 242 -13.78 -9.59 -35.16
CA TRP A 242 -13.33 -10.49 -34.07
C TRP A 242 -12.61 -9.74 -32.94
N ASP A 243 -12.25 -8.47 -33.16
CA ASP A 243 -11.50 -7.62 -32.23
C ASP A 243 -12.40 -6.67 -31.41
N VAL A 244 -13.72 -6.87 -31.45
CA VAL A 244 -14.68 -6.02 -30.75
C VAL A 244 -15.04 -6.61 -29.38
N ARG A 245 -14.85 -5.82 -28.33
CA ARG A 245 -15.34 -6.14 -26.99
C ARG A 245 -16.62 -5.36 -26.69
N VAL A 246 -17.75 -6.05 -26.69
CA VAL A 246 -19.05 -5.45 -26.33
C VAL A 246 -19.33 -5.66 -24.84
N SER A 247 -19.77 -4.60 -24.18
CA SER A 247 -20.21 -4.61 -22.79
C SER A 247 -21.63 -4.05 -22.70
N ARG A 248 -22.55 -4.82 -22.11
CA ARG A 248 -23.90 -4.38 -21.78
C ARG A 248 -24.08 -4.51 -20.28
N VAL A 249 -24.23 -3.39 -19.59
CA VAL A 249 -24.18 -3.37 -18.13
C VAL A 249 -25.32 -2.56 -17.52
N ARG A 250 -25.61 -2.89 -16.27
CA ARG A 250 -26.23 -1.99 -15.31
C ARG A 250 -25.16 -1.62 -14.29
N ALA A 251 -24.77 -0.36 -14.26
CA ALA A 251 -23.64 0.11 -13.44
C ALA A 251 -23.94 1.49 -12.84
N TRP A 252 -23.06 1.97 -11.96
CA TRP A 252 -23.09 3.35 -11.52
C TRP A 252 -22.43 4.26 -12.56
N SER A 253 -22.92 5.49 -12.72
CA SER A 253 -22.39 6.46 -13.69
C SER A 253 -20.87 6.64 -13.59
N GLY A 254 -20.29 6.63 -12.39
CA GLY A 254 -18.84 6.74 -12.18
C GLY A 254 -18.02 5.52 -12.65
N GLU A 255 -18.65 4.35 -12.84
CA GLU A 255 -18.01 3.12 -13.32
C GLU A 255 -17.99 3.03 -14.85
N LEU A 256 -18.74 3.89 -15.55
CA LEU A 256 -18.71 3.93 -17.00
C LEU A 256 -17.37 4.47 -17.52
N PRO A 257 -16.95 4.05 -18.73
CA PRO A 257 -15.89 4.73 -19.46
C PRO A 257 -16.16 6.24 -19.57
N GLU A 258 -15.10 7.04 -19.48
CA GLU A 258 -15.18 8.50 -19.44
C GLU A 258 -16.10 9.11 -20.52
N PRO A 259 -16.06 8.67 -21.80
CA PRO A 259 -16.93 9.22 -22.84
C PRO A 259 -18.43 9.03 -22.60
N LEU A 260 -18.83 8.03 -21.80
CA LEU A 260 -20.24 7.73 -21.53
C LEU A 260 -20.78 8.35 -20.25
N ARG A 261 -19.91 8.84 -19.36
CA ARG A 261 -20.31 9.31 -18.02
C ARG A 261 -21.31 10.46 -18.06
N ALA A 262 -21.14 11.37 -19.02
CA ALA A 262 -21.99 12.55 -19.18
C ALA A 262 -23.15 12.35 -20.17
N VAL A 263 -23.23 11.20 -20.84
CA VAL A 263 -24.25 10.95 -21.88
C VAL A 263 -25.64 10.80 -21.24
N PRO A 264 -26.65 11.55 -21.72
CA PRO A 264 -28.02 11.45 -21.21
C PRO A 264 -28.68 10.14 -21.65
N ALA A 265 -29.83 9.80 -21.05
CA ALA A 265 -30.62 8.66 -21.50
C ALA A 265 -31.07 8.83 -22.97
N GLY A 266 -30.91 7.78 -23.77
CA GLY A 266 -31.10 7.78 -25.22
C GLY A 266 -29.95 8.41 -26.01
N GLY A 267 -28.90 8.89 -25.35
CA GLY A 267 -27.73 9.48 -26.01
C GLY A 267 -26.68 8.46 -26.39
N GLU A 268 -25.82 8.86 -27.32
CA GLU A 268 -24.70 8.07 -27.83
C GLU A 268 -23.39 8.85 -27.64
N ALA A 269 -22.28 8.14 -27.51
CA ALA A 269 -20.93 8.68 -27.59
C ALA A 269 -20.08 7.83 -28.52
N GLY A 270 -19.17 8.49 -29.23
CA GLY A 270 -18.24 7.84 -30.13
C GLY A 270 -18.70 7.79 -31.59
N PRO A 271 -17.86 7.20 -32.47
CA PRO A 271 -16.56 6.62 -32.15
C PRO A 271 -15.55 7.67 -31.67
N VAL A 272 -14.94 7.46 -30.50
CA VAL A 272 -13.87 8.32 -29.96
C VAL A 272 -12.65 7.47 -29.57
N PRO A 273 -11.42 8.00 -29.67
CA PRO A 273 -10.24 7.31 -29.15
C PRO A 273 -10.39 6.95 -27.67
N PHE A 274 -10.10 5.70 -27.31
CA PHE A 274 -10.18 5.19 -25.94
C PHE A 274 -9.24 3.98 -25.77
N GLU A 275 -8.37 4.03 -24.76
CA GLU A 275 -7.28 3.05 -24.57
C GLU A 275 -6.47 2.89 -25.88
N ASP A 276 -6.18 1.66 -26.32
CA ASP A 276 -5.47 1.35 -27.56
C ASP A 276 -6.40 1.22 -28.78
N GLY A 277 -7.60 1.80 -28.74
CA GLY A 277 -8.59 1.69 -29.80
C GLY A 277 -9.64 2.79 -29.80
N HIS A 278 -10.86 2.44 -30.20
CA HIS A 278 -12.01 3.33 -30.27
C HIS A 278 -13.14 2.81 -29.39
N LEU A 279 -13.83 3.72 -28.71
CA LEU A 279 -15.06 3.44 -27.98
C LEU A 279 -16.25 4.05 -28.71
N THR A 280 -17.29 3.23 -28.89
CA THR A 280 -18.63 3.67 -29.29
C THR A 280 -19.63 3.09 -28.31
N GLY A 281 -20.56 3.90 -27.80
CA GLY A 281 -21.53 3.44 -26.83
C GLY A 281 -22.81 4.27 -26.80
N ALA A 282 -23.84 3.68 -26.20
CA ALA A 282 -25.14 4.29 -26.00
C ALA A 282 -25.60 4.12 -24.54
N VAL A 283 -26.23 5.17 -24.00
CA VAL A 283 -26.89 5.12 -22.69
C VAL A 283 -28.37 4.87 -22.90
N LEU A 284 -28.83 3.66 -22.61
CA LEU A 284 -30.22 3.25 -22.83
C LEU A 284 -31.17 3.88 -21.80
N LYS A 285 -30.73 3.97 -20.54
CA LYS A 285 -31.52 4.49 -19.43
C LYS A 285 -30.60 5.06 -18.36
N ARG A 286 -31.05 6.13 -17.70
CA ARG A 286 -30.42 6.73 -16.53
C ARG A 286 -31.46 7.02 -15.46
N GLU A 287 -31.16 6.68 -14.22
CA GLU A 287 -31.94 7.04 -13.04
C GLU A 287 -31.04 7.79 -12.06
N ASP A 288 -31.57 8.86 -11.46
CA ASP A 288 -30.83 9.64 -10.48
C ASP A 288 -30.45 8.81 -9.25
N ALA A 289 -29.35 9.20 -8.60
CA ALA A 289 -28.90 8.57 -7.37
C ALA A 289 -29.92 8.78 -6.25
N VAL A 290 -30.38 7.68 -5.66
CA VAL A 290 -31.24 7.65 -4.47
C VAL A 290 -30.48 7.01 -3.31
N ALA A 291 -30.77 7.41 -2.07
CA ALA A 291 -30.10 6.88 -0.89
C ALA A 291 -30.66 5.49 -0.48
N ASP A 292 -30.71 4.56 -1.43
CA ASP A 292 -31.02 3.16 -1.14
C ASP A 292 -29.79 2.39 -0.65
N ALA A 293 -30.00 1.16 -0.15
CA ALA A 293 -28.95 0.36 0.47
C ALA A 293 -27.78 0.08 -0.50
N ASP A 294 -28.06 -0.23 -1.77
CA ASP A 294 -27.03 -0.53 -2.77
C ASP A 294 -26.19 0.71 -3.09
N THR A 295 -26.87 1.85 -3.25
CA THR A 295 -26.22 3.13 -3.57
C THR A 295 -25.37 3.62 -2.40
N LEU A 296 -25.86 3.47 -1.17
CA LEU A 296 -25.08 3.77 0.04
C LEU A 296 -23.88 2.82 0.20
N ALA A 297 -24.01 1.54 -0.13
CA ALA A 297 -22.89 0.60 -0.09
C ALA A 297 -21.81 0.95 -1.13
N ALA A 298 -22.21 1.34 -2.35
CA ALA A 298 -21.30 1.81 -3.39
C ALA A 298 -20.61 3.12 -2.99
N ALA A 299 -21.38 4.10 -2.51
CA ALA A 299 -20.87 5.38 -2.02
C ALA A 299 -19.92 5.20 -0.84
N GLY A 300 -20.26 4.35 0.12
CA GLY A 300 -19.40 4.02 1.25
C GLY A 300 -18.09 3.40 0.81
N THR A 301 -18.11 2.51 -0.20
CA THR A 301 -16.89 1.90 -0.74
C THR A 301 -15.96 2.94 -1.35
N ALA A 302 -16.47 3.82 -2.22
CA ALA A 302 -15.70 4.91 -2.82
C ALA A 302 -15.16 5.88 -1.75
N ALA A 303 -16.01 6.28 -0.81
CA ALA A 303 -15.63 7.18 0.29
C ALA A 303 -14.53 6.59 1.18
N PHE A 304 -14.58 5.27 1.42
CA PHE A 304 -13.57 4.57 2.19
C PHE A 304 -12.23 4.50 1.46
N ASP A 305 -12.24 4.27 0.14
CA ASP A 305 -11.01 4.27 -0.65
C ASP A 305 -10.36 5.67 -0.69
N ASP A 306 -11.16 6.74 -0.80
CA ASP A 306 -10.69 8.13 -0.71
C ASP A 306 -10.13 8.44 0.69
N TRP A 307 -10.85 8.05 1.75
CA TRP A 307 -10.37 8.19 3.13
C TRP A 307 -9.04 7.46 3.36
N LEU A 308 -8.89 6.25 2.81
CA LEU A 308 -7.69 5.45 2.98
C LEU A 308 -6.51 6.06 2.22
N ALA A 309 -6.75 6.64 1.04
CA ALA A 309 -5.74 7.37 0.29
C ALA A 309 -5.25 8.59 1.08
N GLU A 310 -6.17 9.44 1.56
CA GLU A 310 -5.81 10.62 2.37
C GLU A 310 -5.10 10.25 3.67
N ALA A 311 -5.54 9.17 4.34
CA ALA A 311 -4.93 8.72 5.57
C ALA A 311 -3.51 8.19 5.33
N ALA A 312 -3.28 7.50 4.20
CA ALA A 312 -1.94 7.06 3.78
C ALA A 312 -1.00 8.23 3.47
N GLU A 313 -1.49 9.29 2.82
CA GLU A 313 -0.70 10.50 2.54
C GLU A 313 -0.27 11.24 3.80
N ARG A 314 -1.08 11.20 4.87
CA ARG A 314 -0.78 11.85 6.15
C ARG A 314 0.05 10.99 7.11
N ALA A 315 0.25 9.70 6.79
CA ALA A 315 0.89 8.75 7.69
C ALA A 315 2.41 8.99 7.79
N ARG A 316 2.99 8.76 8.98
CA ARG A 316 4.45 8.80 9.14
C ARG A 316 5.07 7.49 8.68
N VAL A 317 5.67 7.50 7.50
CA VAL A 317 6.33 6.33 6.89
C VAL A 317 7.83 6.35 7.17
N THR A 318 8.40 5.22 7.58
CA THR A 318 9.84 4.99 7.68
C THR A 318 10.17 3.69 6.96
N TRP A 319 11.04 3.77 5.95
CA TRP A 319 11.54 2.61 5.20
C TRP A 319 12.86 2.15 5.83
N HIS A 320 13.02 0.85 6.02
CA HIS A 320 14.15 0.26 6.79
C HIS A 320 15.21 -0.41 5.92
N TRP A 321 15.15 -0.20 4.61
CA TRP A 321 15.95 -0.84 3.56
C TRP A 321 16.64 0.19 2.63
N LEU A 322 16.72 1.44 3.08
CA LEU A 322 17.45 2.54 2.44
C LEU A 322 18.56 3.04 3.36
#